data_AF-A0A561UUG3-F1
#
_entry.id   AF-A0A561UUG3-F1
#
_cell.length_a   1.000
_cell.length_b   1.000
_cell.length_c   1.000
_cell.angle_alpha   90.00
_cell.angle_beta   90.00
_cell.angle_gamma   90.00
#
_symmetry.space_group_name_H-M   'P 1'
#
loop_
_entity.id
_entity.type
_entity.pdbx_description
1 polymer ?
#
loop_
_entity_poly.entity_id
_entity_poly.type
_entity_poly.pdbx_seq_one_letter_code
_entity_poly.pdbx_strand_id
1 'polypeptide(L)'
;MGGNGGATPRHADLLAQDLSDAELVPLIDRFLMFCIRTADRLERTSTWLDRIEGGLDHVRNVVVHDSLGLCDELERLLADHVRGYRDEWAETINDPERLRRFVTFVNAPGTPDPSVRFVPERDQIKPDLDILAGPVLAIRTHEGTAS
;
A
#
# COMPACT_ATOMS: atom_id res chain seq x y z
N MET A 1 -3.22 8.73 -11.97
CA MET A 1 -3.10 9.31 -10.61
C MET A 1 -4.46 9.33 -9.92
N GLY A 2 -4.49 9.19 -8.59
CA GLY A 2 -5.73 9.40 -7.82
C GLY A 2 -6.75 8.24 -7.76
N GLY A 3 -6.39 7.05 -8.20
CA GLY A 3 -7.30 5.89 -8.12
C GLY A 3 -7.40 5.32 -6.71
N ASN A 4 -8.55 4.74 -6.36
CA ASN A 4 -8.72 3.99 -5.12
C ASN A 4 -9.79 2.89 -5.25
N GLY A 5 -9.65 1.80 -4.50
CA GLY A 5 -10.61 0.69 -4.42
C GLY A 5 -11.35 0.60 -3.08
N GLY A 6 -11.42 1.70 -2.33
CA GLY A 6 -12.03 1.72 -1.00
C GLY A 6 -13.57 1.83 -1.04
N ALA A 7 -14.16 2.33 0.06
CA ALA A 7 -15.60 2.51 0.21
C ALA A 7 -16.26 3.37 -0.90
N THR A 8 -15.49 4.29 -1.50
CA THR A 8 -15.90 5.07 -2.67
C THR A 8 -14.87 4.86 -3.79
N PRO A 9 -15.05 3.81 -4.62
CA PRO A 9 -14.12 3.49 -5.69
C PRO A 9 -13.99 4.65 -6.68
N ARG A 10 -12.76 4.91 -7.14
CA ARG A 10 -12.45 5.94 -8.14
C ARG A 10 -11.39 5.41 -9.08
N HIS A 11 -11.59 5.56 -10.39
CA HIS A 11 -10.54 5.27 -11.36
C HIS A 11 -9.42 6.30 -11.28
N ALA A 12 -8.22 5.89 -11.68
CA ALA A 12 -7.11 6.80 -11.83
C ALA A 12 -7.22 7.57 -13.14
N ASP A 13 -6.82 8.84 -13.13
CA ASP A 13 -6.79 9.70 -14.31
C ASP A 13 -5.39 9.78 -14.89
N LEU A 14 -5.28 9.97 -16.21
CA LEU A 14 -3.99 10.02 -16.90
C LEU A 14 -3.27 11.36 -16.63
N LEU A 15 -2.08 11.31 -16.01
CA LEU A 15 -1.26 12.51 -15.77
C LEU A 15 -0.31 12.80 -16.94
N ALA A 16 0.28 11.79 -17.55
CA ALA A 16 1.17 11.93 -18.71
C ALA A 16 1.30 10.57 -19.40
N GLN A 17 1.71 10.57 -20.65
CA GLN A 17 1.96 9.40 -21.47
C GLN A 17 3.18 9.67 -22.36
N ASP A 18 3.65 8.64 -23.08
CA ASP A 18 4.76 8.74 -24.04
C ASP A 18 6.08 9.21 -23.40
N LEU A 19 6.36 8.73 -22.18
CA LEU A 19 7.57 9.05 -21.41
C LEU A 19 8.61 7.94 -21.53
N SER A 20 9.87 8.34 -21.64
CA SER A 20 11.00 7.45 -21.37
C SER A 20 11.16 7.19 -19.87
N ASP A 21 11.92 6.15 -19.50
CA ASP A 21 12.23 5.86 -18.09
C ASP A 21 12.92 7.05 -17.39
N ALA A 22 13.76 7.78 -18.12
CA ALA A 22 14.47 8.96 -17.63
C ALA A 22 13.53 10.15 -17.37
N GLU A 23 12.35 10.19 -17.97
CA GLU A 23 11.32 11.22 -17.73
C GLU A 23 10.27 10.74 -16.72
N LEU A 24 9.97 9.44 -16.74
CA LEU A 24 8.96 8.81 -15.87
C LEU A 24 9.34 8.91 -14.39
N VAL A 25 10.59 8.56 -14.05
CA VAL A 25 11.02 8.56 -12.65
C VAL A 25 10.95 9.97 -12.05
N PRO A 26 11.57 11.02 -12.63
CA PRO A 26 11.43 12.37 -12.12
C PRO A 26 9.98 12.85 -12.04
N LEU A 27 9.12 12.48 -12.99
CA LEU A 27 7.70 12.86 -12.93
C LEU A 27 6.97 12.23 -11.73
N ILE A 28 7.25 10.96 -11.44
CA ILE A 28 6.73 10.29 -10.24
C ILE A 28 7.24 11.01 -8.99
N ASP A 29 8.53 11.35 -8.95
CA ASP A 29 9.17 12.01 -7.82
C ASP A 29 8.51 13.36 -7.51
N ARG A 30 8.32 14.17 -8.55
CA ARG A 30 7.64 15.47 -8.45
C ARG A 30 6.20 15.29 -7.98
N PHE A 31 5.45 14.35 -8.53
CA PHE A 31 4.07 14.09 -8.12
C PHE A 31 3.99 13.67 -6.65
N LEU A 32 4.82 12.73 -6.22
CA LEU A 32 4.84 12.24 -4.84
C LEU A 32 5.20 13.37 -3.88
N MET A 33 6.25 14.13 -4.16
CA MET A 33 6.69 15.23 -3.29
C MET A 33 5.68 16.37 -3.27
N PHE A 34 5.06 16.72 -4.40
CA PHE A 34 4.01 17.72 -4.43
C PHE A 34 2.78 17.28 -3.62
N CYS A 35 2.37 16.01 -3.76
CA CYS A 35 1.31 15.42 -2.95
C CYS A 35 1.67 15.46 -1.46
N ILE A 36 2.87 15.01 -1.06
CA ILE A 36 3.32 15.02 0.35
C ILE A 36 3.29 16.43 0.95
N ARG A 37 3.65 17.44 0.16
CA ARG A 37 3.73 18.83 0.62
C ARG A 37 2.37 19.53 0.74
N THR A 38 1.35 19.07 0.03
CA THR A 38 0.07 19.77 -0.11
C THR A 38 -1.15 18.97 0.36
N ALA A 39 -1.01 17.66 0.54
CA ALA A 39 -2.04 16.81 1.11
C ALA A 39 -2.06 16.90 2.65
N ASP A 40 -3.23 16.68 3.22
CA ASP A 40 -3.40 16.55 4.66
C ASP A 40 -2.85 15.20 5.17
N ARG A 41 -2.62 15.11 6.48
CA ARG A 41 -2.13 13.86 7.09
C ARG A 41 -3.11 12.72 6.88
N LEU A 42 -2.59 11.58 6.41
CA LEU A 42 -3.36 10.37 6.09
C LEU A 42 -4.45 10.59 5.01
N GLU A 43 -4.33 11.67 4.23
CA GLU A 43 -5.22 11.92 3.10
C GLU A 43 -4.86 10.99 1.95
N ARG A 44 -5.87 10.35 1.34
CA ARG A 44 -5.65 9.56 0.14
C ARG A 44 -5.46 10.48 -1.05
N THR A 45 -4.61 10.08 -1.99
CA THR A 45 -4.35 10.83 -3.23
C THR A 45 -5.62 11.14 -4.03
N SER A 46 -6.63 10.26 -3.98
CA SER A 46 -7.94 10.50 -4.59
C SER A 46 -8.66 11.71 -3.97
N THR A 47 -8.72 11.75 -2.63
CA THR A 47 -9.38 12.82 -1.87
C THR A 47 -8.63 14.13 -2.00
N TRP A 48 -7.30 14.07 -1.97
CA TRP A 48 -6.44 15.22 -2.21
C TRP A 48 -6.68 15.84 -3.60
N LEU A 49 -6.74 15.02 -4.66
CA LEU A 49 -7.00 15.50 -6.02
C LEU A 49 -8.40 16.11 -6.18
N ASP A 50 -9.40 15.57 -5.48
CA ASP A 50 -10.76 16.11 -5.55
C ASP A 50 -10.87 17.47 -4.82
N ARG A 51 -10.01 17.71 -3.81
CA ARG A 51 -10.00 18.95 -3.00
C ARG A 51 -9.11 20.05 -3.58
N ILE A 52 -7.97 19.71 -4.19
CA ILE A 52 -7.00 20.69 -4.67
C ILE A 52 -7.62 21.57 -5.76
N GLU A 53 -7.42 22.88 -5.67
CA GLU A 53 -7.98 23.81 -6.65
C GLU A 53 -7.39 23.54 -8.04
N GLY A 54 -8.26 23.43 -9.05
CA GLY A 54 -7.89 23.06 -10.42
C GLY A 54 -7.56 21.57 -10.60
N GLY A 55 -7.67 20.75 -9.55
CA GLY A 55 -7.58 19.29 -9.63
C GLY A 55 -6.31 18.79 -10.33
N LEU A 56 -6.47 17.75 -11.15
CA LEU A 56 -5.36 17.13 -11.87
C LEU A 56 -4.68 18.09 -12.88
N ASP A 57 -5.42 19.02 -13.47
CA ASP A 57 -4.86 19.96 -14.44
C ASP A 57 -3.90 20.94 -13.76
N HIS A 58 -4.24 21.40 -12.55
CA HIS A 58 -3.31 22.18 -11.74
C HIS A 58 -2.05 21.36 -11.40
N VAL A 59 -2.23 20.11 -10.93
CA VAL A 59 -1.09 19.22 -10.65
C VAL A 59 -0.21 19.06 -11.89
N ARG A 60 -0.80 18.79 -13.06
CA ARG A 60 -0.07 18.66 -14.33
C ARG A 60 0.74 19.91 -14.64
N ASN A 61 0.15 21.10 -14.51
CA ASN A 61 0.87 22.36 -14.73
C ASN A 61 2.08 22.50 -13.82
N VAL A 62 1.96 22.11 -12.55
CA VAL A 62 3.07 22.18 -11.59
C VAL A 62 4.15 21.13 -11.89
N VAL A 63 3.79 19.85 -12.02
CA VAL A 63 4.80 18.77 -12.04
C VAL A 63 5.30 18.40 -13.45
N VAL A 64 4.55 18.74 -14.50
CA VAL A 64 4.95 18.51 -15.90
C VAL A 64 5.48 19.79 -16.52
N HIS A 65 4.79 20.92 -16.33
CA HIS A 65 5.11 22.19 -16.99
C HIS A 65 5.90 23.16 -16.11
N ASP A 66 6.26 22.74 -14.90
CA ASP A 66 7.00 23.52 -13.91
C ASP A 66 6.47 24.95 -13.71
N SER A 67 5.13 25.11 -13.70
CA SER A 67 4.50 26.43 -13.67
C SER A 67 4.83 27.26 -12.42
N LEU A 68 5.41 26.63 -11.39
CA LEU A 68 5.82 27.25 -10.12
C LEU A 68 7.34 27.28 -9.91
N GLY A 69 8.15 26.69 -10.80
CA GLY A 69 9.60 26.61 -10.64
C GLY A 69 10.04 25.72 -9.46
N LEU A 70 9.31 24.62 -9.20
CA LEU A 70 9.51 23.76 -8.04
C LEU A 70 10.07 22.38 -8.38
N CYS A 71 10.08 21.98 -9.67
CA CYS A 71 10.43 20.62 -10.06
C CYS A 71 11.79 20.16 -9.50
N ASP A 72 12.83 20.97 -9.66
CA ASP A 72 14.18 20.66 -9.16
C ASP A 72 14.23 20.51 -7.63
N GLU A 73 13.46 21.33 -6.89
CA GLU A 73 13.37 21.21 -5.44
C GLU A 73 12.69 19.91 -5.03
N LEU A 74 11.58 19.56 -5.70
CA LEU A 74 10.82 18.34 -5.44
C LEU A 74 11.67 17.10 -5.70
N GLU A 75 12.40 17.06 -6.82
CA GLU A 75 13.31 15.96 -7.13
C GLU A 75 14.42 15.82 -6.08
N ARG A 76 15.03 16.93 -5.67
CA ARG A 76 16.06 16.91 -4.63
C ARG A 76 15.50 16.38 -3.30
N LEU A 77 14.28 16.76 -2.93
CA LEU A 77 13.64 16.28 -1.70
C LEU A 77 13.38 14.77 -1.74
N LEU A 78 12.94 14.22 -2.87
CA LEU A 78 12.82 12.77 -2.98
C LEU A 78 14.19 12.08 -2.98
N ALA A 79 15.18 12.61 -3.69
CA ALA A 79 16.53 12.05 -3.67
C ALA A 79 17.11 11.99 -2.25
N ASP A 80 16.88 13.03 -1.44
CA ASP A 80 17.25 13.06 -0.03
C ASP A 80 16.47 12.02 0.80
N HIS A 81 15.16 11.87 0.55
CA HIS A 81 14.32 10.86 1.20
C HIS A 81 14.78 9.42 0.88
N VAL A 82 15.01 9.11 -0.39
CA VAL A 82 15.48 7.79 -0.85
C VAL A 82 16.86 7.48 -0.29
N ARG A 83 17.77 8.46 -0.23
CA ARG A 83 19.11 8.27 0.36
C ARG A 83 19.03 7.91 1.85
N GLY A 84 18.05 8.45 2.56
CA GLY A 84 17.79 8.16 3.96
C GLY A 84 16.98 6.89 4.22
N TYR A 85 16.41 6.26 3.17
CA TYR A 85 15.55 5.09 3.33
C TYR A 85 16.31 3.89 3.89
N ARG A 86 15.63 3.16 4.76
CA ARG A 86 16.06 1.89 5.36
C ARG A 86 14.89 0.93 5.34
N ASP A 87 15.15 -0.27 4.82
CA ASP A 87 14.18 -1.37 4.87
C ASP A 87 14.37 -2.13 6.18
N GLU A 88 13.51 -1.83 7.15
CA GLU A 88 13.54 -2.44 8.48
C GLU A 88 13.32 -3.96 8.43
N TRP A 89 12.61 -4.48 7.42
CA TRP A 89 12.41 -5.93 7.24
C TRP A 89 13.68 -6.59 6.73
N ALA A 90 14.32 -6.01 5.72
CA ALA A 90 15.61 -6.50 5.26
C ALA A 90 16.65 -6.47 6.39
N GLU A 91 16.69 -5.39 7.18
CA GLU A 91 17.57 -5.33 8.37
C GLU A 91 17.23 -6.42 9.39
N THR A 92 15.95 -6.66 9.64
CA THR A 92 15.48 -7.69 10.58
C THR A 92 15.83 -9.10 10.12
N ILE A 93 15.64 -9.41 8.84
CA ILE A 93 15.99 -10.73 8.27
C ILE A 93 17.50 -10.99 8.38
N ASN A 94 18.31 -9.94 8.22
CA ASN A 94 19.77 -10.03 8.30
C ASN A 94 20.33 -9.98 9.74
N ASP A 95 19.48 -9.80 10.76
CA ASP A 95 19.86 -9.78 12.18
C ASP A 95 19.27 -11.01 12.90
N PRO A 96 20.09 -12.05 13.18
CA PRO A 96 19.62 -13.25 13.86
C PRO A 96 18.97 -13.01 15.23
N GLU A 97 19.40 -11.98 15.96
CA GLU A 97 18.84 -11.63 17.27
C GLU A 97 17.48 -10.94 17.15
N ARG A 98 17.26 -10.11 16.12
CA ARG A 98 15.92 -9.59 15.80
C ARG A 98 15.01 -10.69 15.29
N LEU A 99 15.51 -11.55 14.40
CA LEU A 99 14.73 -12.63 13.79
C LEU A 99 14.18 -13.60 14.84
N ARG A 100 14.95 -13.87 15.91
CA ARG A 100 14.53 -14.70 17.06
C ARG A 100 13.25 -14.22 17.76
N ARG A 101 12.85 -12.94 17.58
CA ARG A 101 11.61 -12.39 18.14
C ARG A 101 10.36 -12.86 17.37
N PHE A 102 10.52 -13.34 16.14
CA PHE A 102 9.43 -13.79 15.27
C PHE A 102 9.18 -15.30 15.42
N VAL A 103 8.95 -15.74 16.65
CA VAL A 103 8.53 -17.12 16.99
C VAL A 103 7.12 -17.11 17.57
N THR A 104 6.37 -18.20 17.40
CA THR A 104 5.00 -18.30 17.95
C THR A 104 4.97 -18.13 19.46
N PHE A 105 5.87 -18.79 20.19
CA PHE A 105 5.90 -18.77 21.65
C PHE A 105 7.32 -18.46 22.14
N VAL A 106 7.50 -17.30 22.77
CA VAL A 106 8.80 -16.86 23.31
C VAL A 106 9.31 -17.81 24.40
N ASN A 107 8.41 -18.38 25.21
CA ASN A 107 8.73 -19.32 26.28
C ASN A 107 8.84 -20.78 25.83
N ALA A 108 8.41 -21.10 24.61
CA ALA A 108 8.41 -22.45 24.06
C ALA A 108 8.71 -22.46 22.55
N PRO A 109 9.89 -21.98 22.12
CA PRO A 109 10.20 -21.73 20.71
C PRO A 109 10.24 -22.99 19.82
N GLY A 110 10.34 -24.18 20.41
CA GLY A 110 10.25 -25.46 19.69
C GLY A 110 8.84 -26.05 19.61
N THR A 111 7.84 -25.44 20.26
CA THR A 111 6.47 -25.93 20.26
C THR A 111 5.72 -25.37 19.05
N PRO A 112 5.22 -26.22 18.14
CA PRO A 112 4.39 -25.77 17.02
C PRO A 112 3.11 -25.11 17.52
N ASP A 113 2.61 -24.09 16.81
CA ASP A 113 1.29 -23.53 17.06
C ASP A 113 0.20 -24.53 16.63
N PRO A 114 -0.62 -25.08 17.55
CA PRO A 114 -1.70 -25.99 17.17
C PRO A 114 -2.81 -25.30 16.36
N SER A 115 -2.88 -23.96 16.38
CA SER A 115 -3.86 -23.16 15.64
C SER A 115 -3.41 -22.75 14.23
N VAL A 116 -2.17 -23.07 13.85
CA VAL A 116 -1.61 -22.74 12.53
C VAL A 116 -1.14 -24.01 11.82
N ARG A 117 -1.83 -24.36 10.74
CA ARG A 117 -1.40 -25.39 9.80
C ARG A 117 -1.47 -24.84 8.39
N PHE A 118 -0.58 -25.30 7.51
CA PHE A 118 -0.58 -24.93 6.11
C PHE A 118 -0.81 -26.16 5.23
N VAL A 119 -1.51 -25.96 4.12
CA VAL A 119 -1.82 -26.97 3.10
C VAL A 119 -1.47 -26.41 1.71
N PRO A 120 -1.02 -27.26 0.77
CA PRO A 120 -0.79 -26.81 -0.60
C PRO A 120 -2.12 -26.66 -1.36
N GLU A 121 -2.26 -25.59 -2.13
CA GLU A 121 -3.32 -25.39 -3.10
C GLU A 121 -2.75 -24.67 -4.32
N ARG A 122 -2.89 -25.27 -5.51
CA ARG A 122 -2.38 -24.69 -6.77
C ARG A 122 -0.91 -24.26 -6.69
N ASP A 123 -0.07 -25.14 -6.17
CA ASP A 123 1.38 -24.93 -5.97
C ASP A 123 1.73 -23.78 -5.01
N GLN A 124 0.75 -23.23 -4.28
CA GLN A 124 0.97 -22.23 -3.23
C GLN A 124 0.66 -22.80 -1.85
N ILE A 125 1.40 -22.34 -0.84
CA ILE A 125 1.15 -22.66 0.55
C ILE A 125 0.04 -21.73 1.04
N LYS A 126 -1.09 -22.30 1.49
CA LYS A 126 -2.16 -21.54 2.14
C LYS A 126 -2.43 -22.04 3.55
N PRO A 127 -3.02 -21.23 4.43
CA PRO A 127 -3.48 -21.72 5.71
C PRO A 127 -4.57 -22.80 5.55
N ASP A 128 -4.56 -23.78 6.45
CA ASP A 128 -5.60 -24.79 6.58
C ASP A 128 -6.88 -24.12 7.12
N LEU A 129 -7.90 -24.04 6.26
CA LEU A 129 -9.14 -23.35 6.58
C LEU A 129 -9.99 -24.15 7.58
N ASP A 130 -9.82 -25.47 7.69
CA ASP A 130 -10.57 -26.27 8.66
C ASP A 130 -10.16 -25.93 10.10
N ILE A 131 -8.90 -25.50 10.28
CA ILE A 131 -8.38 -25.03 11.56
C ILE A 131 -8.74 -23.55 11.78
N LEU A 132 -8.69 -22.73 10.73
CA LEU A 132 -8.90 -21.27 10.82
C LEU A 132 -10.36 -20.84 10.92
N ALA A 133 -11.28 -21.54 10.25
CA ALA A 133 -12.69 -21.16 10.19
C ALA A 133 -13.47 -21.54 11.46
N GLY A 134 -12.86 -22.31 12.36
CA GLY A 134 -13.55 -22.87 13.53
C GLY A 134 -14.60 -23.91 13.14
N PRO A 135 -15.50 -24.29 14.07
CA PRO A 135 -16.51 -25.31 13.78
C PRO A 135 -17.47 -24.86 12.68
N VAL A 136 -17.83 -25.80 11.79
CA VAL A 136 -18.89 -25.58 10.80
C VAL A 136 -20.20 -25.30 11.53
N LEU A 137 -20.63 -24.04 11.52
CA LEU A 137 -21.91 -23.63 12.09
C LEU A 137 -23.02 -24.05 11.11
N ALA A 138 -23.94 -24.88 11.57
CA ALA A 138 -25.12 -25.25 10.80
C ALA A 138 -25.95 -23.98 10.51
N ILE A 139 -26.04 -23.60 9.24
CA ILE A 139 -26.91 -22.51 8.79
C ILE A 139 -28.34 -23.00 8.95
N ARG A 140 -29.08 -22.45 9.93
CA ARG A 140 -30.53 -22.65 9.98
C ARG A 140 -31.15 -21.88 8.83
N THR A 141 -31.54 -22.56 7.77
CA THR A 141 -32.45 -22.01 6.78
C THR A 141 -33.79 -21.76 7.48
N HIS A 142 -34.25 -20.50 7.46
CA HIS A 142 -35.55 -20.15 8.01
C HIS A 142 -36.62 -20.72 7.06
N GLU A 143 -37.00 -21.99 7.26
CA GLU A 143 -38.23 -22.49 6.67
C GLU A 143 -39.37 -21.70 7.30
N GLY A 144 -39.98 -20.84 6.49
CA GLY A 144 -41.11 -20.03 6.89
C GLY A 144 -42.24 -20.94 7.38
N THR A 145 -42.61 -20.79 8.65
CA THR A 145 -43.93 -21.20 9.13
C THR A 145 -44.95 -20.28 8.47
N ALA A 146 -45.41 -20.67 7.28
CA ALA A 146 -46.67 -20.18 6.75
C ALA A 146 -47.78 -20.79 7.59
N SER A 147 -48.50 -19.95 8.34
CA SER A 147 -49.82 -20.25 8.86
C SER A 147 -50.74 -19.06 8.63
#